data_AF-A0A6L9YV36-F1
#
_entry.id   AF-A0A6L9YV36-F1
#
_cell.length_a   1.000
_cell.length_b   1.000
_cell.length_c   1.000
_cell.angle_alpha   90.00
_cell.angle_beta   90.00
_cell.angle_gamma   90.00
#
_symmetry.space_group_name_H-M   'P 1'
#
loop_
_entity.id
_entity.type
_entity.pdbx_description
1 polymer ?
#
loop_
_entity_poly.entity_id
_entity_poly.type
_entity_poly.pdbx_seq_one_letter_code
_entity_poly.pdbx_strand_id
1 'polypeptide(L)' 'MRLPCGSSEVDLLQNYPTLSASDVANAWVYADAHPEEIDQAIQDNDEA' A
#
# COMPACT_ATOMS: atom_id res chain seq x y z
N MET A 1 5.39 -13.14 8.79
CA MET A 1 4.84 -13.13 7.41
C MET A 1 5.50 -11.95 6.71
N ARG A 2 6.24 -12.17 5.62
CA ARG A 2 6.99 -11.12 4.92
C ARG A 2 6.14 -10.62 3.76
N LEU A 3 5.77 -9.34 3.75
CA LEU A 3 5.01 -8.73 2.67
C LEU A 3 5.82 -8.78 1.36
N PRO A 4 5.17 -9.03 0.20
CA PRO A 4 5.86 -9.32 -1.06
C PRO A 4 6.35 -8.09 -1.84
N CYS A 5 6.18 -6.86 -1.34
CA CYS A 5 6.71 -5.67 -2.02
C CYS A 5 7.82 -5.02 -1.18
N GLY A 6 8.94 -4.68 -1.82
CA GLY A 6 10.26 -4.43 -1.22
C GLY A 6 10.40 -3.29 -0.21
N SER A 7 9.32 -2.61 0.19
CA SER A 7 9.34 -1.61 1.26
C SER A 7 8.81 -2.29 2.53
N SER A 8 9.70 -2.66 3.45
CA SER A 8 9.27 -3.21 4.74
C SER A 8 8.39 -2.17 5.44
N GLU A 9 7.31 -2.55 6.13
CA GLU A 9 6.43 -1.62 6.88
C GLU A 9 7.21 -0.59 7.71
N VAL A 10 8.36 -1.02 8.25
CA VAL A 10 9.32 -0.16 8.96
C VAL A 10 9.77 1.04 8.12
N ASP A 11 10.09 0.85 6.84
CA ASP A 11 10.54 1.90 5.92
C ASP A 11 9.40 2.90 5.59
N LEU A 12 8.17 2.39 5.46
CA LEU A 12 6.97 3.20 5.26
C LEU A 12 6.68 4.07 6.50
N LEU A 13 6.79 3.49 7.69
CA LEU A 13 6.62 4.19 8.97
C LEU A 13 7.77 5.18 9.24
N GLN A 14 8.98 4.90 8.75
CA GLN A 14 10.12 5.82 8.87
C GLN A 14 10.00 7.02 7.93
N ASN A 15 9.52 6.82 6.70
CA ASN A 15 9.30 7.92 5.74
C ASN A 15 8.02 8.72 6.05
N TYR A 16 7.03 8.10 6.68
CA TYR A 16 5.77 8.73 7.07
C TYR A 16 5.48 8.50 8.56
N PRO A 17 6.19 9.19 9.48
CA PRO A 17 6.06 9.00 10.92
C PRO A 17 4.68 9.38 11.49
N THR A 18 3.81 10.00 10.68
CA THR A 18 2.41 10.28 11.01
C THR A 18 1.46 9.12 10.70
N LEU A 19 1.88 8.12 9.92
CA LEU A 19 1.13 6.87 9.73
C LEU A 19 1.48 5.89 10.87
N SER A 20 0.48 5.25 11.47
CA SER A 20 0.72 4.13 12.39
C SER A 20 0.78 2.80 11.64
N ALA A 21 1.43 1.80 12.26
CA ALA A 21 1.49 0.43 11.72
C ALA A 21 0.09 -0.14 11.44
N SER A 22 -0.89 0.22 12.27
CA SER A 22 -2.30 -0.14 12.08
C SER A 22 -2.93 0.52 10.84
N ASP A 23 -2.55 1.76 10.51
CA ASP A 23 -3.05 2.43 9.31
C ASP A 23 -2.52 1.76 8.05
N VAL A 24 -1.22 1.40 8.06
CA VAL A 24 -0.60 0.64 6.97
C VAL A 24 -1.26 -0.72 6.82
N ALA A 25 -1.45 -1.46 7.91
CA ALA A 25 -2.13 -2.75 7.89
C ALA A 25 -3.57 -2.66 7.36
N ASN A 26 -4.34 -1.65 7.78
CA ASN A 26 -5.69 -1.43 7.25
C ASN A 26 -5.68 -1.07 5.76
N ALA A 27 -4.72 -0.25 5.32
CA ALA A 27 -4.58 0.10 3.91
C ALA A 27 -4.27 -1.14 3.04
N TRP A 28 -3.45 -2.07 3.54
CA TRP A 28 -3.20 -3.33 2.84
C TRP A 28 -4.42 -4.23 2.80
N VAL A 29 -5.19 -4.33 3.88
CA VAL A 29 -6.46 -5.09 3.90
C VAL A 29 -7.47 -4.50 2.92
N TYR A 30 -7.56 -3.17 2.84
CA TYR A 30 -8.41 -2.49 1.88
C TYR A 30 -7.93 -2.73 0.43
N ALA A 31 -6.63 -2.63 0.17
CA ALA A 31 -6.04 -2.90 -1.13
C ALA A 31 -6.25 -4.35 -1.60
N ASP A 32 -6.15 -5.33 -0.69
CA ASP A 32 -6.40 -6.75 -0.97
C ASP A 32 -7.89 -7.03 -1.22
N ALA A 33 -8.79 -6.27 -0.57
CA ALA A 33 -10.23 -6.34 -0.78
C ALA A 33 -10.70 -5.62 -2.06
N HIS A 34 -9.94 -4.63 -2.53
CA HIS A 34 -10.27 -3.80 -3.71
C HIS A 34 -9.11 -3.76 -4.73
N PRO A 35 -8.64 -4.91 -5.23
CA PRO A 35 -7.55 -4.94 -6.20
C PRO A 35 -7.94 -4.28 -7.53
N GLU A 36 -9.23 -4.33 -7.88
CA GLU A 36 -9.80 -3.82 -9.12
C GLU A 36 -9.65 -2.29 -9.26
N GLU A 37 -9.84 -1.55 -8.15
CA GLU A 37 -9.62 -0.09 -8.13
C GLU A 37 -8.13 0.26 -8.27
N ILE A 38 -7.26 -0.54 -7.65
CA ILE A 38 -5.81 -0.32 -7.71
C ILE A 38 -5.28 -0.61 -9.11
N ASP A 39 -5.70 -1.70 -9.73
CA ASP A 39 -5.34 -2.01 -11.12
C ASP A 39 -5.83 -0.91 -12.08
N GLN A 40 -7.06 -0.44 -11.89
CA GLN A 40 -7.59 0.64 -12.72
C GLN A 40 -6.80 1.95 -12.53
N ALA A 41 -6.43 2.30 -11.28
CA ALA A 41 -5.64 3.50 -10.98
C ALA A 41 -4.17 3.41 -11.46
N ILE A 42 -3.61 2.20 -11.51
CA ILE A 42 -2.29 1.95 -12.12
C ILE A 42 -2.40 2.13 -13.64
N GLN A 43 -3.43 1.54 -14.26
CA GLN A 43 -3.64 1.63 -15.70
C GLN A 43 -3.90 3.08 -16.16
N ASP A 44 -4.67 3.85 -15.40
CA ASP A 44 -4.90 5.28 -15.65
C ASP A 44 -3.61 6.13 -15.51
N ASN A 45 -2.73 5.77 -14.57
CA ASN A 45 -1.41 6.42 -14.42
C ASN A 45 -0.44 6.10 -15.56
N ASP A 46 -0.47 4.87 -16.08
CA ASP A 46 0.42 4.43 -17.17
C ASP A 46 -0.02 5.02 -18.53
N GLU A 47 -1.29 5.39 -18.67
CA GLU A 47 -1.83 6.07 -19.86
C GLU A 47 -1.64 7.61 -19.87
N ALA A 48 -1.05 8.20 -18.81
CA ALA A 48 -0.81 9.64 -18.67
C ALA A 48 0.62 10.08 -19.07
#